data_AF-A0AAW5MEM4-F1
#
_entry.id   AF-A0AAW5MEM4-F1
#
_cell.length_a   1.000
_cell.length_b   1.000
_cell.length_c   1.000
_cell.angle_alpha   90.00
_cell.angle_beta   90.00
_cell.angle_gamma   90.00
#
_symmetry.space_group_name_H-M   'P 1'
#
loop_
_entity.id
_entity.type
_entity.pdbx_description
1 polymer ?
#
loop_
_entity_poly.entity_id
_entity_poly.type
_entity_poly.pdbx_seq_one_letter_code
_entity_poly.pdbx_strand_id
1 'polypeptide(L)'
;MKKYTFEELTDIEFEDFVNDLLSCAYGWEIESFKPGRDFGIDGRSSTINGTIIIQSKHYRKSGVDKLLREIALNEVQKVKELNPERYVFVTSLNLSPNNKDKIKSAFSGVNLDVSDIIGNDDLNSLLRHNQDVLIRWYKLWSESSNVLQLFLHPAIKSREIILLSRLNKINKTFVMTEDIHPALSSLNSEHVVVLSGEPGVGKTTLAEYLCQVHMKRGYTVEVIEGDVTNHPFNFSNPEEKTIYYFDDFLGSNYFSVISGSQDNNIVKIIEHLKNEPNKRLILTSRTNIIHKAEVMSQSYRSFKLTSRQYIVNINSHSKLTKAKILYNHLWHSPLPLEWKEDIINDGFYNKIINHRNFNPRLIAFTMNLENKNEKSLSQFVYDNLEHPDQIWDHCYTVQLDEQARILVKICIAAGGKISEQELEVAYEQGLTEYNFTSTTNQPKDFFHTSRLVCGSILLRHASNDLIYYTHFNPSVTDYVIDKISSISEAKKLINSLNNNLVVKFYSDLIKSNKIKNMMLMKSLTLCLKNSAET
;
A
#
# COMPACT_ATOMS: atom_id res chain seq x y z
N MET A 1 -10.14 -26.53 7.04
CA MET A 1 -10.18 -25.07 7.29
C MET A 1 -8.79 -24.61 7.71
N LYS A 2 -8.29 -23.48 7.17
CA LYS A 2 -6.95 -22.96 7.48
C LYS A 2 -6.83 -22.63 8.98
N LYS A 3 -5.69 -22.96 9.60
CA LYS A 3 -5.32 -22.46 10.93
C LYS A 3 -4.53 -21.16 10.77
N TYR A 4 -4.88 -20.13 11.52
CA TYR A 4 -4.24 -18.81 11.53
C TYR A 4 -3.28 -18.70 12.71
N THR A 5 -2.09 -18.16 12.47
CA THR A 5 -1.08 -17.90 13.50
C THR A 5 -1.24 -16.52 14.15
N PHE A 6 -2.00 -15.62 13.50
CA PHE A 6 -2.25 -14.23 13.90
C PHE A 6 -1.00 -13.33 13.86
N GLU A 7 0.13 -13.79 13.32
CA GLU A 7 1.39 -13.03 13.27
C GLU A 7 1.33 -11.76 12.40
N GLU A 8 0.30 -11.67 11.57
CA GLU A 8 0.03 -10.55 10.69
C GLU A 8 -0.59 -9.35 11.43
N LEU A 9 -1.16 -9.59 12.62
CA LEU A 9 -1.72 -8.55 13.48
C LEU A 9 -0.62 -7.94 14.36
N THR A 10 -0.73 -6.64 14.64
CA THR A 10 -0.01 -6.03 15.75
C THR A 10 -0.62 -6.47 17.09
N ASP A 11 0.06 -6.16 18.21
CA ASP A 11 -0.46 -6.35 19.56
C ASP A 11 -1.82 -5.65 19.77
N ILE A 12 -1.92 -4.38 19.42
CA ILE A 12 -3.17 -3.60 19.52
C ILE A 12 -4.26 -4.17 18.60
N GLU A 13 -3.90 -4.54 17.37
CA GLU A 13 -4.85 -5.16 16.45
C GLU A 13 -5.33 -6.53 16.95
N PHE A 14 -4.46 -7.28 17.63
CA PHE A 14 -4.82 -8.56 18.23
C PHE A 14 -5.79 -8.39 19.41
N GLU A 15 -5.59 -7.37 20.25
CA GLU A 15 -6.52 -7.00 21.33
C GLU A 15 -7.91 -6.65 20.78
N ASP A 16 -7.96 -5.71 19.82
CA ASP A 16 -9.19 -5.31 19.13
C ASP A 16 -9.88 -6.53 18.47
N PHE A 17 -9.10 -7.44 17.89
CA PHE A 17 -9.60 -8.66 17.25
C PHE A 17 -10.23 -9.63 18.25
N VAL A 18 -9.56 -9.87 19.37
CA VAL A 18 -10.06 -10.76 20.42
C VAL A 18 -11.37 -10.20 20.96
N ASN A 19 -11.45 -8.91 21.23
CA ASN A 19 -12.67 -8.26 21.71
C ASN A 19 -13.83 -8.42 20.70
N ASP A 20 -13.60 -8.16 19.41
CA ASP A 20 -14.64 -8.33 18.37
C ASP A 20 -15.09 -9.80 18.24
N LEU A 21 -14.15 -10.75 18.29
CA LEU A 21 -14.46 -12.17 18.20
C LEU A 21 -15.25 -12.67 19.41
N LEU A 22 -14.84 -12.31 20.62
CA LEU A 22 -15.52 -12.72 21.86
C LEU A 22 -16.90 -12.08 21.97
N SER A 23 -17.04 -10.82 21.55
CA SER A 23 -18.34 -10.14 21.49
C SER A 23 -19.31 -10.91 20.60
N CYS A 24 -18.88 -11.34 19.41
CA CYS A 24 -19.72 -12.12 18.50
C CYS A 24 -19.97 -13.55 19.00
N ALA A 25 -18.94 -14.22 19.51
CA ALA A 25 -19.03 -15.63 19.88
C ALA A 25 -19.86 -15.85 21.15
N TYR A 26 -19.80 -14.93 22.10
CA TYR A 26 -20.47 -15.05 23.40
C TYR A 26 -21.62 -14.05 23.59
N GLY A 27 -21.86 -13.15 22.63
CA GLY A 27 -22.88 -12.11 22.72
C GLY A 27 -22.59 -11.05 23.78
N TRP A 28 -21.31 -10.83 24.09
CA TRP A 28 -20.88 -9.86 25.12
C TRP A 28 -20.82 -8.44 24.56
N GLU A 29 -21.35 -7.49 25.31
CA GLU A 29 -21.05 -6.07 25.10
C GLU A 29 -19.70 -5.78 25.77
N ILE A 30 -18.66 -5.65 24.95
CA ILE A 30 -17.28 -5.45 25.41
C ILE A 30 -16.90 -3.99 25.18
N GLU A 31 -16.55 -3.32 26.26
CA GLU A 31 -15.94 -2.00 26.28
C GLU A 31 -14.42 -2.14 26.13
N SER A 32 -13.83 -1.41 25.18
CA SER A 32 -12.38 -1.25 25.05
C SER A 32 -11.93 0.08 25.64
N PHE A 33 -10.76 0.08 26.28
CA PHE A 33 -10.21 1.26 26.97
C PHE A 33 -9.08 1.90 26.17
N LYS A 34 -8.66 3.10 26.56
CA LYS A 34 -7.56 3.80 25.87
C LYS A 34 -6.23 3.13 26.22
N PRO A 35 -5.25 3.08 25.31
CA PRO A 35 -3.90 2.66 25.64
C PRO A 35 -3.34 3.55 26.77
N GLY A 36 -3.07 2.99 27.95
CA GLY A 36 -2.72 3.77 29.13
C GLY A 36 -2.60 2.95 30.42
N ARG A 37 -2.44 3.63 31.57
CA ARG A 37 -2.36 3.02 32.92
C ARG A 37 -3.72 2.46 33.39
N ASP A 38 -4.39 1.69 32.55
CA ASP A 38 -5.72 1.15 32.82
C ASP A 38 -5.60 -0.26 33.42
N PHE A 39 -4.70 -0.43 34.40
CA PHE A 39 -4.42 -1.69 35.11
C PHE A 39 -4.18 -2.92 34.21
N GLY A 40 -3.90 -2.74 32.92
CA GLY A 40 -3.85 -3.82 31.95
C GLY A 40 -5.22 -4.49 31.82
N ILE A 41 -6.22 -3.75 31.32
CA ILE A 41 -7.51 -4.28 30.91
C ILE A 41 -7.65 -4.02 29.42
N ASP A 42 -7.63 -5.07 28.61
CA ASP A 42 -7.77 -4.92 27.15
C ASP A 42 -9.25 -4.92 26.73
N GLY A 43 -10.13 -5.51 27.54
CA GLY A 43 -11.58 -5.44 27.37
C GLY A 43 -12.35 -5.69 28.66
N ARG A 44 -13.53 -5.08 28.81
CA ARG A 44 -14.45 -5.31 29.93
C ARG A 44 -15.86 -5.52 29.45
N SER A 45 -16.57 -6.47 30.03
CA SER A 45 -18.01 -6.61 29.85
C SER A 45 -18.73 -6.64 31.20
N SER A 46 -19.86 -5.94 31.29
CA SER A 46 -20.68 -5.93 32.52
C SER A 46 -21.77 -6.98 32.43
N THR A 47 -21.95 -7.74 33.49
CA THR A 47 -23.03 -8.73 33.64
C THR A 47 -23.96 -8.31 34.77
N ILE A 48 -25.07 -9.04 34.95
CA ILE A 48 -25.98 -8.86 36.09
C ILE A 48 -25.27 -9.15 37.43
N ASN A 49 -24.25 -10.01 37.40
CA ASN A 49 -23.59 -10.56 38.59
C ASN A 49 -22.22 -9.92 38.89
N GLY A 50 -21.69 -9.08 37.98
CA GLY A 50 -20.40 -8.44 38.15
C GLY A 50 -19.75 -8.04 36.82
N THR A 51 -18.42 -8.08 36.77
CA THR A 51 -17.62 -7.66 35.61
C THR A 51 -16.75 -8.78 35.09
N ILE A 52 -16.79 -8.97 33.77
CA ILE A 52 -15.85 -9.82 33.03
C ILE A 52 -14.69 -8.95 32.57
N ILE A 53 -13.47 -9.37 32.85
CA ILE A 53 -12.24 -8.70 32.39
C ILE A 53 -11.52 -9.61 31.40
N ILE A 54 -11.14 -9.04 30.26
CA ILE A 54 -10.46 -9.72 29.16
C ILE A 54 -9.05 -9.15 29.06
N GLN A 55 -8.06 -10.04 29.10
CA GLN A 55 -6.67 -9.71 28.80
C GLN A 55 -6.19 -10.54 27.61
N SER A 56 -5.68 -9.87 26.60
CA SER A 56 -5.09 -10.44 25.40
C SER A 56 -3.58 -10.20 25.39
N LYS A 57 -2.81 -11.24 25.08
CA LYS A 57 -1.35 -11.09 24.92
C LYS A 57 -0.86 -11.69 23.62
N HIS A 58 -0.32 -10.82 22.76
CA HIS A 58 0.21 -11.18 21.46
C HIS A 58 1.72 -11.46 21.53
N TYR A 59 2.12 -12.72 21.77
CA TYR A 59 3.53 -13.10 21.80
C TYR A 59 3.99 -13.72 20.49
N ARG A 60 4.74 -12.92 19.72
CA ARG A 60 5.36 -13.40 18.49
C ARG A 60 6.63 -14.18 18.79
N LYS A 61 6.68 -15.48 18.41
CA LYS A 61 7.87 -16.36 18.50
C LYS A 61 8.50 -16.53 19.89
N SER A 62 7.88 -15.99 20.94
CA SER A 62 8.31 -16.13 22.33
C SER A 62 7.63 -17.36 22.94
N GLY A 63 8.38 -18.21 23.64
CA GLY A 63 7.84 -19.43 24.23
C GLY A 63 6.91 -19.18 25.42
N VAL A 64 6.12 -20.21 25.77
CA VAL A 64 5.17 -20.21 26.90
C VAL A 64 5.87 -19.88 28.24
N ASP A 65 7.16 -20.20 28.38
CA ASP A 65 7.91 -19.87 29.61
C ASP A 65 8.10 -18.37 29.81
N LYS A 66 8.25 -17.59 28.72
CA LYS A 66 8.34 -16.13 28.81
C LYS A 66 6.99 -15.53 29.21
N LEU A 67 5.91 -16.05 28.63
CA LEU A 67 4.53 -15.71 29.00
C LEU A 67 4.28 -15.92 30.51
N LEU A 68 4.64 -17.09 31.03
CA LEU A 68 4.44 -17.42 32.44
C LEU A 68 5.22 -16.48 33.38
N ARG A 69 6.44 -16.09 33.01
CA ARG A 69 7.23 -15.12 33.79
C ARG A 69 6.57 -13.75 33.82
N GLU A 70 6.07 -13.29 32.67
CA GLU A 70 5.44 -11.97 32.60
C GLU A 70 4.10 -11.92 33.34
N ILE A 71 3.31 -12.99 33.25
CA ILE A 71 2.09 -13.16 34.07
C ILE A 71 2.43 -13.03 35.55
N ALA A 72 3.43 -13.81 36.02
CA ALA A 72 3.80 -13.85 37.42
C ALA A 72 4.35 -12.51 37.96
N LEU A 73 5.09 -11.77 37.13
CA LEU A 73 5.71 -10.51 37.54
C LEU A 73 4.76 -9.33 37.49
N ASN A 74 3.90 -9.26 36.47
CA ASN A 74 3.23 -8.01 36.12
C ASN A 74 1.70 -8.10 36.10
N GLU A 75 1.09 -9.27 35.85
CA GLU A 75 -0.35 -9.35 35.58
C GLU A 75 -1.17 -9.84 36.77
N VAL A 76 -0.67 -10.84 37.52
CA VAL A 76 -1.44 -11.46 38.62
C VAL A 76 -1.85 -10.44 39.68
N GLN A 77 -0.94 -9.52 40.04
CA GLN A 77 -1.20 -8.52 41.07
C GLN A 77 -2.28 -7.53 40.63
N LYS A 78 -2.24 -7.07 39.37
CA LYS A 78 -3.23 -6.14 38.82
C LYS A 78 -4.62 -6.75 38.79
N VAL A 79 -4.74 -8.00 38.35
CA VAL A 79 -6.04 -8.68 38.24
C VAL A 79 -6.64 -8.97 39.63
N LYS A 80 -5.81 -9.27 40.62
CA LYS A 80 -6.26 -9.40 42.02
C LYS A 80 -6.84 -8.11 42.57
N GLU A 81 -6.25 -6.96 42.23
CA GLU A 81 -6.78 -5.65 42.62
C GLU A 81 -8.11 -5.34 41.94
N LEU A 82 -8.29 -5.79 40.70
CA LEU A 82 -9.54 -5.63 39.95
C LEU A 82 -10.67 -6.55 40.44
N ASN A 83 -10.33 -7.71 41.00
CA ASN A 83 -11.26 -8.72 41.54
C ASN A 83 -12.51 -8.97 40.66
N PRO A 84 -12.33 -9.38 39.38
CA PRO A 84 -13.45 -9.56 38.47
C PRO A 84 -14.30 -10.79 38.83
N GLU A 85 -15.58 -10.76 38.42
CA GLU A 85 -16.47 -11.92 38.51
C GLU A 85 -15.94 -13.06 37.65
N ARG A 86 -15.41 -12.75 36.46
CA ARG A 86 -14.79 -13.73 35.56
C ARG A 86 -13.61 -13.09 34.86
N TYR A 87 -12.48 -13.75 34.86
CA TYR A 87 -11.30 -13.32 34.12
C TYR A 87 -11.10 -14.20 32.89
N VAL A 88 -10.90 -13.59 31.72
CA VAL A 88 -10.65 -14.28 30.46
C VAL A 88 -9.26 -13.92 29.97
N PHE A 89 -8.42 -14.93 29.79
CA PHE A 89 -7.04 -14.76 29.34
C PHE A 89 -6.87 -15.33 27.94
N VAL A 90 -6.44 -14.49 27.01
CA VAL A 90 -6.31 -14.83 25.59
C VAL A 90 -4.88 -14.66 25.12
N THR A 91 -4.37 -15.61 24.35
CA THR A 91 -3.03 -15.52 23.77
C THR A 91 -2.96 -16.07 22.36
N SER A 92 -2.09 -15.48 21.53
CA SER A 92 -1.81 -15.96 20.17
C SER A 92 -0.98 -17.26 20.13
N LEU A 93 -0.50 -17.75 21.28
CA LEU A 93 0.31 -18.97 21.39
C LEU A 93 -0.53 -20.26 21.37
N ASN A 94 0.05 -21.34 20.84
CA ASN A 94 -0.52 -22.68 20.96
C ASN A 94 -0.37 -23.17 22.41
N LEU A 95 -1.46 -23.62 23.01
CA LEU A 95 -1.50 -24.10 24.40
C LEU A 95 -1.82 -25.60 24.46
N SER A 96 -0.99 -26.37 25.15
CA SER A 96 -1.34 -27.73 25.57
C SER A 96 -2.21 -27.70 26.83
N PRO A 97 -2.91 -28.80 27.19
CA PRO A 97 -3.65 -28.89 28.45
C PRO A 97 -2.79 -28.52 29.66
N ASN A 98 -1.56 -29.07 29.74
CA ASN A 98 -0.60 -28.76 30.80
C ASN A 98 -0.20 -27.26 30.82
N ASN A 99 -0.14 -26.60 29.66
CA ASN A 99 0.13 -25.16 29.63
C ASN A 99 -1.04 -24.36 30.22
N LYS A 100 -2.29 -24.76 29.94
CA LYS A 100 -3.47 -24.11 30.52
C LYS A 100 -3.49 -24.28 32.04
N ASP A 101 -3.17 -25.47 32.55
CA ASP A 101 -3.08 -25.74 33.99
C ASP A 101 -2.00 -24.89 34.68
N LYS A 102 -0.83 -24.73 34.02
CA LYS A 102 0.25 -23.85 34.50
C LYS A 102 -0.18 -22.38 34.53
N ILE A 103 -0.88 -21.90 33.50
CA ILE A 103 -1.40 -20.53 33.45
C ILE A 103 -2.44 -20.31 34.55
N LYS A 104 -3.39 -21.25 34.75
CA LYS A 104 -4.37 -21.19 35.84
C LYS A 104 -3.67 -21.14 37.20
N SER A 105 -2.63 -21.96 37.39
CA SER A 105 -1.83 -21.97 38.62
C SER A 105 -1.09 -20.65 38.85
N ALA A 106 -0.59 -20.01 37.77
CA ALA A 106 0.07 -18.71 37.86
C ALA A 106 -0.91 -17.61 38.33
N PHE A 107 -2.18 -17.66 37.90
CA PHE A 107 -3.26 -16.77 38.34
C PHE A 107 -3.93 -17.19 39.67
N SER A 108 -3.21 -17.85 40.57
CA SER A 108 -3.75 -18.28 41.87
C SER A 108 -4.41 -17.13 42.65
N GLY A 109 -5.68 -17.30 43.01
CA GLY A 109 -6.50 -16.30 43.72
C GLY A 109 -7.29 -15.34 42.82
N VAL A 110 -7.31 -15.56 41.51
CA VAL A 110 -8.20 -14.90 40.55
C VAL A 110 -9.31 -15.86 40.13
N ASN A 111 -10.53 -15.36 39.87
CA ASN A 111 -11.61 -16.18 39.33
C ASN A 111 -11.41 -16.47 37.82
N LEU A 112 -10.55 -17.45 37.53
CA LEU A 112 -10.17 -17.89 36.19
C LEU A 112 -10.33 -19.40 36.07
N ASP A 113 -11.19 -19.84 35.16
CA ASP A 113 -11.31 -21.25 34.80
C ASP A 113 -10.48 -21.64 33.58
N VAL A 114 -10.23 -22.94 33.43
CA VAL A 114 -9.43 -23.47 32.30
C VAL A 114 -10.11 -23.18 30.97
N SER A 115 -11.44 -23.12 30.94
CA SER A 115 -12.24 -22.71 29.78
C SER A 115 -12.06 -21.24 29.40
N ASP A 116 -11.63 -20.40 30.34
CA ASP A 116 -11.42 -18.97 30.14
C ASP A 116 -9.99 -18.65 29.67
N ILE A 117 -9.15 -19.69 29.53
CA ILE A 117 -7.83 -19.61 28.92
C ILE A 117 -7.94 -20.01 27.45
N ILE A 118 -7.91 -19.01 26.58
CA ILE A 118 -8.11 -19.15 25.14
C ILE A 118 -6.75 -19.02 24.44
N GLY A 119 -6.27 -20.13 23.88
CA GLY A 119 -5.06 -20.16 23.05
C GLY A 119 -5.36 -20.04 21.56
N ASN A 120 -4.32 -20.15 20.74
CA ASN A 120 -4.41 -20.07 19.28
C ASN A 120 -5.43 -21.05 18.66
N ASP A 121 -5.42 -22.30 19.09
CA ASP A 121 -6.33 -23.33 18.57
C ASP A 121 -7.79 -23.03 18.96
N ASP A 122 -8.02 -22.49 20.15
CA ASP A 122 -9.35 -22.08 20.62
C ASP A 122 -9.86 -20.88 19.81
N LEU A 123 -9.03 -19.85 19.59
CA LEU A 123 -9.35 -18.70 18.72
C LEU A 123 -9.70 -19.15 17.30
N ASN A 124 -8.92 -20.08 16.75
CA ASN A 124 -9.19 -20.66 15.45
C ASN A 124 -10.52 -21.42 15.41
N SER A 125 -10.89 -22.09 16.49
CA SER A 125 -12.19 -22.78 16.62
C SER A 125 -13.35 -21.77 16.63
N LEU A 126 -13.25 -20.74 17.47
CA LEU A 126 -14.25 -19.66 17.56
C LEU A 126 -14.45 -18.96 16.21
N LEU A 127 -13.36 -18.68 15.48
CA LEU A 127 -13.39 -18.10 14.14
C LEU A 127 -14.16 -18.96 13.12
N ARG A 128 -14.14 -20.29 13.23
CA ARG A 128 -14.86 -21.16 12.28
C ARG A 128 -16.36 -20.86 12.31
N HIS A 129 -16.88 -20.59 13.50
CA HIS A 129 -18.29 -20.32 13.75
C HIS A 129 -18.66 -18.85 13.57
N ASN A 130 -17.68 -17.95 13.43
CA ASN A 130 -17.87 -16.49 13.33
C ASN A 130 -17.25 -15.93 12.03
N GLN A 131 -17.81 -16.30 10.88
CA GLN A 131 -17.26 -15.91 9.57
C GLN A 131 -17.31 -14.39 9.30
N ASP A 132 -18.27 -13.68 9.89
CA ASP A 132 -18.39 -12.23 9.73
C ASP A 132 -17.23 -11.48 10.38
N VAL A 133 -16.79 -11.93 11.56
CA VAL A 133 -15.57 -11.42 12.23
C VAL A 133 -14.38 -11.62 11.32
N LEU A 134 -14.25 -12.82 10.72
CA LEU A 134 -13.18 -13.10 9.77
C LEU A 134 -13.26 -12.11 8.59
N ILE A 135 -14.44 -11.71 8.08
CA ILE A 135 -14.56 -10.70 7.01
C ILE A 135 -14.03 -9.34 7.46
N ARG A 136 -14.36 -8.90 8.68
CA ARG A 136 -13.90 -7.61 9.24
C ARG A 136 -12.37 -7.59 9.43
N TRP A 137 -11.80 -8.69 9.91
CA TRP A 137 -10.37 -8.83 10.18
C TRP A 137 -9.57 -9.28 8.97
N TYR A 138 -9.44 -8.36 8.00
CA TYR A 138 -8.91 -8.67 6.68
C TYR A 138 -7.51 -9.29 6.67
N LYS A 139 -6.59 -8.81 7.54
CA LYS A 139 -5.21 -9.29 7.64
C LYS A 139 -5.10 -10.81 7.84
N LEU A 140 -6.10 -11.42 8.47
CA LEU A 140 -6.11 -12.86 8.76
C LEU A 140 -6.30 -13.71 7.50
N TRP A 141 -7.20 -13.30 6.61
CA TRP A 141 -7.51 -14.07 5.39
C TRP A 141 -6.83 -13.54 4.14
N SER A 142 -6.25 -12.35 4.19
CA SER A 142 -5.54 -11.77 3.06
C SER A 142 -4.25 -12.54 2.72
N GLU A 143 -3.65 -13.26 3.68
CA GLU A 143 -2.56 -14.23 3.46
C GLU A 143 -3.07 -15.69 3.31
N SER A 144 -4.38 -15.91 3.10
CA SER A 144 -4.92 -17.27 2.96
C SER A 144 -4.70 -17.85 1.56
N SER A 145 -4.19 -19.07 1.53
CA SER A 145 -4.10 -19.91 0.33
C SER A 145 -5.44 -20.06 -0.40
N ASN A 146 -6.57 -19.81 0.25
CA ASN A 146 -7.90 -19.94 -0.35
C ASN A 146 -8.26 -18.75 -1.26
N VAL A 147 -7.88 -17.51 -0.89
CA VAL A 147 -7.93 -16.38 -1.83
C VAL A 147 -7.01 -16.69 -3.02
N LEU A 148 -5.80 -17.19 -2.77
CA LEU A 148 -4.84 -17.60 -3.81
C LEU A 148 -5.32 -18.81 -4.66
N GLN A 149 -6.11 -19.74 -4.10
CA GLN A 149 -6.66 -20.92 -4.80
C GLN A 149 -7.84 -20.58 -5.71
N LEU A 150 -8.65 -19.57 -5.36
CA LEU A 150 -9.59 -18.96 -6.32
C LEU A 150 -8.85 -18.43 -7.56
N PHE A 151 -7.55 -18.17 -7.42
CA PHE A 151 -6.64 -17.76 -8.49
C PHE A 151 -5.76 -18.88 -9.10
N LEU A 152 -6.10 -20.16 -8.92
CA LEU A 152 -5.44 -21.27 -9.64
C LEU A 152 -6.23 -21.72 -10.89
N HIS A 153 -7.20 -20.91 -11.35
CA HIS A 153 -7.84 -21.13 -12.63
C HIS A 153 -6.83 -20.94 -13.77
N PRO A 154 -6.76 -21.85 -14.77
CA PRO A 154 -5.82 -21.74 -15.90
C PRO A 154 -5.92 -20.46 -16.74
N ALA A 155 -6.98 -19.66 -16.54
CA ALA A 155 -7.28 -18.45 -17.31
C ALA A 155 -6.69 -17.14 -16.71
N ILE A 156 -5.91 -17.23 -15.63
CA ILE A 156 -5.47 -16.05 -14.88
C ILE A 156 -4.28 -15.40 -15.57
N LYS A 157 -4.41 -14.10 -15.83
CA LYS A 157 -3.42 -13.33 -16.58
C LYS A 157 -2.30 -12.87 -15.62
N SER A 158 -1.17 -12.48 -16.18
CA SER A 158 0.01 -12.05 -15.43
C SER A 158 -0.24 -10.84 -14.51
N ARG A 159 -1.25 -10.03 -14.81
CA ARG A 159 -1.56 -8.80 -14.06
C ARG A 159 -2.21 -9.07 -12.71
N GLU A 160 -3.08 -10.07 -12.66
CA GLU A 160 -3.71 -10.54 -11.43
C GLU A 160 -2.65 -11.14 -10.51
N ILE A 161 -1.63 -11.83 -11.06
CA ILE A 161 -0.47 -12.31 -10.28
C ILE A 161 0.32 -11.14 -9.67
N ILE A 162 0.54 -10.05 -10.41
CA ILE A 162 1.21 -8.84 -9.88
C ILE A 162 0.36 -8.19 -8.79
N LEU A 163 -0.96 -8.10 -8.98
CA LEU A 163 -1.88 -7.63 -7.95
C LEU A 163 -1.72 -8.47 -6.68
N LEU A 164 -1.69 -9.81 -6.77
CA LEU A 164 -1.48 -10.68 -5.60
C LEU A 164 -0.18 -10.37 -4.85
N SER A 165 0.91 -10.12 -5.56
CA SER A 165 2.18 -9.75 -4.93
C SER A 165 2.10 -8.41 -4.17
N ARG A 166 1.33 -7.44 -4.68
CA ARG A 166 1.09 -6.14 -4.05
C ARG A 166 0.18 -6.27 -2.83
N LEU A 167 -0.90 -7.02 -2.96
CA LEU A 167 -1.81 -7.35 -1.89
C LEU A 167 -1.07 -7.92 -0.68
N ASN A 168 -0.20 -8.92 -0.89
CA ASN A 168 0.60 -9.50 0.19
C ASN A 168 1.54 -8.50 0.88
N LYS A 169 2.13 -7.55 0.13
CA LYS A 169 3.00 -6.51 0.71
C LYS A 169 2.20 -5.49 1.52
N ILE A 170 1.04 -5.07 1.00
CA ILE A 170 0.18 -4.06 1.62
C ILE A 170 -0.49 -4.58 2.89
N ASN A 171 -0.87 -5.86 2.93
CA ASN A 171 -1.60 -6.44 4.05
C ASN A 171 -0.95 -6.18 5.42
N LYS A 172 0.39 -6.18 5.49
CA LYS A 172 1.14 -5.96 6.72
C LYS A 172 1.01 -4.53 7.22
N THR A 173 1.06 -3.55 6.32
CA THR A 173 1.11 -2.13 6.68
C THR A 173 -0.21 -1.40 6.59
N PHE A 174 -1.22 -2.00 5.94
CA PHE A 174 -2.54 -1.40 5.80
C PHE A 174 -3.24 -1.20 7.14
N VAL A 175 -4.03 -0.14 7.19
CA VAL A 175 -4.82 0.29 8.34
C VAL A 175 -6.23 0.57 7.82
N MET A 176 -7.24 0.12 8.57
CA MET A 176 -8.61 0.49 8.27
C MET A 176 -8.78 2.01 8.43
N THR A 177 -9.10 2.70 7.35
CA THR A 177 -9.32 4.16 7.35
C THR A 177 -10.79 4.49 7.25
N GLU A 178 -11.11 5.74 7.57
CA GLU A 178 -12.43 6.33 7.43
C GLU A 178 -12.93 6.32 5.97
N ASP A 179 -12.05 6.12 4.98
CA ASP A 179 -12.40 6.08 3.55
C ASP A 179 -13.07 4.79 3.11
N ILE A 180 -12.91 3.71 3.87
CA ILE A 180 -13.34 2.37 3.46
C ILE A 180 -14.85 2.31 3.34
N HIS A 181 -15.57 2.80 4.36
CA HIS A 181 -17.02 2.70 4.38
C HIS A 181 -17.65 3.52 3.24
N PRO A 182 -17.33 4.82 3.03
CA PRO A 182 -17.83 5.58 1.89
C PRO A 182 -17.51 4.93 0.53
N ALA A 183 -16.28 4.43 0.35
CA ALA A 183 -15.87 3.80 -0.90
C ALA A 183 -16.63 2.49 -1.16
N LEU A 184 -16.81 1.65 -0.14
CA LEU A 184 -17.64 0.44 -0.22
C LEU A 184 -19.10 0.77 -0.48
N SER A 185 -19.67 1.79 0.18
CA SER A 185 -21.05 2.22 -0.04
C SER A 185 -21.27 2.66 -1.49
N SER A 186 -20.36 3.47 -2.04
CA SER A 186 -20.39 3.87 -3.45
C SER A 186 -20.33 2.64 -4.37
N LEU A 187 -19.39 1.73 -4.12
CA LEU A 187 -19.21 0.54 -4.94
C LEU A 187 -20.42 -0.43 -4.85
N ASN A 188 -21.09 -0.51 -3.70
CA ASN A 188 -22.27 -1.37 -3.53
C ASN A 188 -23.54 -0.77 -4.15
N SER A 189 -23.70 0.55 -4.10
CA SER A 189 -24.93 1.24 -4.56
C SER A 189 -24.88 1.65 -6.03
N GLU A 190 -23.73 2.18 -6.48
CA GLU A 190 -23.55 2.70 -7.85
C GLU A 190 -22.78 1.73 -8.75
N HIS A 191 -22.36 0.58 -8.20
CA HIS A 191 -21.50 -0.43 -8.85
C HIS A 191 -20.11 0.07 -9.26
N VAL A 192 -19.84 1.36 -9.06
CA VAL A 192 -18.64 2.04 -9.52
C VAL A 192 -18.12 2.94 -8.39
N VAL A 193 -16.80 2.99 -8.23
CA VAL A 193 -16.14 3.97 -7.37
C VAL A 193 -14.95 4.59 -8.09
N VAL A 194 -14.87 5.92 -8.04
CA VAL A 194 -13.75 6.69 -8.59
C VAL A 194 -12.96 7.27 -7.42
N LEU A 195 -11.81 6.68 -7.12
CA LEU A 195 -10.92 7.09 -6.04
C LEU A 195 -9.92 8.13 -6.55
N SER A 196 -9.95 9.31 -5.97
CA SER A 196 -9.11 10.46 -6.29
C SER A 196 -8.32 10.92 -5.07
N GLY A 197 -7.31 11.78 -5.25
CA GLY A 197 -6.44 12.26 -4.17
C GLY A 197 -5.00 12.49 -4.58
N GLU A 198 -4.20 13.06 -3.69
CA GLU A 198 -2.78 13.37 -3.91
C GLU A 198 -1.90 12.11 -4.07
N PRO A 199 -0.72 12.21 -4.69
CA PRO A 199 0.23 11.08 -4.75
C PRO A 199 0.59 10.53 -3.37
N GLY A 200 0.58 9.20 -3.21
CA GLY A 200 1.02 8.55 -1.97
C GLY A 200 0.00 8.50 -0.82
N VAL A 201 -1.19 9.10 -0.97
CA VAL A 201 -2.24 9.09 0.08
C VAL A 201 -2.93 7.74 0.32
N GLY A 202 -2.63 6.72 -0.49
CA GLY A 202 -3.20 5.37 -0.31
C GLY A 202 -4.39 5.00 -1.21
N LYS A 203 -4.64 5.70 -2.32
CA LYS A 203 -5.73 5.36 -3.28
C LYS A 203 -5.64 3.93 -3.82
N THR A 204 -4.49 3.57 -4.38
CA THR A 204 -4.19 2.23 -4.91
C THR A 204 -4.37 1.19 -3.82
N THR A 205 -3.83 1.47 -2.64
CA THR A 205 -3.97 0.62 -1.45
C THR A 205 -5.44 0.40 -1.04
N LEU A 206 -6.27 1.46 -1.05
CA LEU A 206 -7.70 1.37 -0.80
C LEU A 206 -8.42 0.56 -1.90
N ALA A 207 -8.14 0.84 -3.18
CA ALA A 207 -8.71 0.11 -4.32
C ALA A 207 -8.43 -1.39 -4.24
N GLU A 208 -7.19 -1.74 -3.92
CA GLU A 208 -6.71 -3.10 -3.78
C GLU A 208 -7.37 -3.82 -2.59
N TYR A 209 -7.59 -3.11 -1.47
CA TYR A 209 -8.41 -3.62 -0.35
C TYR A 209 -9.86 -3.88 -0.78
N LEU A 210 -10.49 -2.96 -1.51
CA LEU A 210 -11.85 -3.16 -2.03
C LEU A 210 -11.94 -4.39 -2.94
N CYS A 211 -10.92 -4.62 -3.78
CA CYS A 211 -10.82 -5.83 -4.59
C CYS A 211 -10.81 -7.08 -3.71
N GLN A 212 -9.97 -7.14 -2.67
CA GLN A 212 -9.92 -8.27 -1.76
C GLN A 212 -11.26 -8.56 -1.07
N VAL A 213 -11.94 -7.52 -0.59
CA VAL A 213 -13.26 -7.67 0.05
C VAL A 213 -14.26 -8.32 -0.91
N HIS A 214 -14.24 -7.93 -2.19
CA HIS A 214 -15.11 -8.52 -3.21
C HIS A 214 -14.67 -9.93 -3.61
N MET A 215 -13.36 -10.21 -3.69
CA MET A 215 -12.84 -11.56 -3.91
C MET A 215 -13.41 -12.54 -2.88
N LYS A 216 -13.42 -12.14 -1.60
CA LYS A 216 -14.00 -12.96 -0.53
C LYS A 216 -15.50 -13.21 -0.70
N ARG A 217 -16.21 -12.32 -1.39
CA ARG A 217 -17.64 -12.45 -1.75
C ARG A 217 -17.86 -13.23 -3.06
N GLY A 218 -16.82 -13.85 -3.60
CA GLY A 218 -16.87 -14.68 -4.80
C GLY A 218 -16.70 -13.92 -6.11
N TYR A 219 -16.19 -12.68 -6.09
CA TYR A 219 -15.88 -11.94 -7.31
C TYR A 219 -14.51 -12.36 -7.88
N THR A 220 -14.43 -12.49 -9.19
CA THR A 220 -13.16 -12.51 -9.93
C THR A 220 -12.68 -11.08 -10.16
N VAL A 221 -11.37 -10.85 -10.08
CA VAL A 221 -10.79 -9.51 -10.31
C VAL A 221 -10.07 -9.49 -11.65
N GLU A 222 -10.38 -8.49 -12.46
CA GLU A 222 -9.70 -8.25 -13.74
C GLU A 222 -8.99 -6.90 -13.70
N VAL A 223 -7.66 -6.95 -13.87
CA VAL A 223 -6.81 -5.76 -13.81
C VAL A 223 -6.61 -5.17 -15.20
N ILE A 224 -7.05 -3.93 -15.37
CA ILE A 224 -6.98 -3.18 -16.62
C ILE A 224 -5.74 -2.26 -16.56
N GLU A 225 -4.86 -2.39 -17.56
CA GLU A 225 -3.74 -1.47 -17.79
C GLU A 225 -3.87 -0.88 -19.20
N GLY A 226 -3.49 0.38 -19.37
CA GLY A 226 -3.54 1.06 -20.66
C GLY A 226 -4.97 1.42 -21.04
N ASP A 227 -5.29 1.41 -22.32
CA ASP A 227 -6.54 1.96 -22.86
C ASP A 227 -7.78 1.09 -22.54
N VAL A 228 -8.71 1.63 -21.75
CA VAL A 228 -10.00 0.97 -21.42
C VAL A 228 -10.88 0.74 -22.63
N THR A 229 -10.78 1.57 -23.66
CA THR A 229 -11.74 1.54 -24.78
C THR A 229 -11.71 0.24 -25.56
N ASN A 230 -10.58 -0.47 -25.53
CA ASN A 230 -10.39 -1.76 -26.19
C ASN A 230 -10.50 -2.95 -25.22
N HIS A 231 -10.79 -2.70 -23.94
CA HIS A 231 -10.94 -3.79 -22.97
C HIS A 231 -12.26 -4.54 -23.20
N PRO A 232 -12.24 -5.87 -23.44
CA PRO A 232 -13.45 -6.64 -23.68
C PRO A 232 -14.17 -6.93 -22.36
N PHE A 233 -14.98 -5.97 -21.90
CA PHE A 233 -15.83 -6.19 -20.73
C PHE A 233 -16.79 -7.38 -20.97
N ASN A 234 -16.77 -8.34 -20.06
CA ASN A 234 -17.61 -9.52 -20.12
C ASN A 234 -18.99 -9.23 -19.51
N PHE A 235 -19.90 -8.73 -20.35
CA PHE A 235 -21.32 -8.55 -20.04
C PHE A 235 -22.21 -9.69 -20.56
N SER A 236 -21.63 -10.68 -21.25
CA SER A 236 -22.39 -11.80 -21.82
C SER A 236 -22.83 -12.83 -20.78
N ASN A 237 -22.16 -12.87 -19.61
CA ASN A 237 -22.55 -13.69 -18.48
C ASN A 237 -22.94 -12.81 -17.26
N PRO A 238 -24.24 -12.55 -17.04
CA PRO A 238 -24.73 -11.72 -15.94
C PRO A 238 -24.56 -12.36 -14.55
N GLU A 239 -24.49 -13.69 -14.47
CA GLU A 239 -24.31 -14.43 -13.21
C GLU A 239 -22.85 -14.39 -12.71
N GLU A 240 -21.90 -14.12 -13.61
CA GLU A 240 -20.49 -14.03 -13.25
C GLU A 240 -20.20 -12.77 -12.45
N LYS A 241 -19.71 -12.95 -11.23
CA LYS A 241 -19.28 -11.87 -10.36
C LYS A 241 -17.89 -11.40 -10.73
N THR A 242 -17.77 -10.18 -11.27
CA THR A 242 -16.50 -9.63 -11.75
C THR A 242 -16.28 -8.22 -11.21
N ILE A 243 -15.07 -7.92 -10.74
CA ILE A 243 -14.65 -6.57 -10.40
C ILE A 243 -13.51 -6.14 -11.32
N TYR A 244 -13.76 -5.08 -12.08
CA TYR A 244 -12.79 -4.44 -12.95
C TYR A 244 -12.01 -3.42 -12.15
N TYR A 245 -10.68 -3.54 -12.13
CA TYR A 245 -9.81 -2.62 -11.43
C TYR A 245 -8.90 -1.89 -12.41
N PHE A 246 -8.99 -0.57 -12.45
CA PHE A 246 -8.12 0.27 -13.26
C PHE A 246 -7.35 1.26 -12.38
N ASP A 247 -6.05 1.00 -12.24
CA ASP A 247 -5.12 1.86 -11.50
C ASP A 247 -4.56 2.98 -12.39
N ASP A 248 -4.57 4.21 -11.87
CA ASP A 248 -4.16 5.45 -12.54
C ASP A 248 -4.79 5.65 -13.94
N PHE A 249 -6.12 5.53 -14.02
CA PHE A 249 -6.85 5.40 -15.29
C PHE A 249 -6.67 6.55 -16.29
N LEU A 250 -6.38 7.75 -15.77
CA LEU A 250 -6.10 8.95 -16.57
C LEU A 250 -4.62 9.33 -16.60
N GLY A 251 -3.76 8.66 -15.83
CA GLY A 251 -2.34 9.05 -15.71
C GLY A 251 -1.53 8.72 -16.95
N SER A 252 -1.58 7.47 -17.41
CA SER A 252 -0.87 6.99 -18.61
C SER A 252 -1.63 7.28 -19.92
N ASN A 253 -2.96 7.43 -19.86
CA ASN A 253 -3.85 7.67 -21.01
C ASN A 253 -4.34 9.12 -21.12
N TYR A 254 -3.78 10.05 -20.35
CA TYR A 254 -4.19 11.47 -20.37
C TYR A 254 -4.31 12.04 -21.80
N PHE A 255 -3.47 11.56 -22.73
CA PHE A 255 -3.47 11.99 -24.12
C PHE A 255 -4.61 11.43 -24.96
N SER A 256 -5.13 10.23 -24.69
CA SER A 256 -6.27 9.70 -25.45
C SER A 256 -7.56 10.46 -25.15
N VAL A 257 -7.67 10.97 -23.91
CA VAL A 257 -8.70 11.90 -23.43
C VAL A 257 -8.59 13.29 -24.06
N ILE A 258 -7.42 13.69 -24.55
CA ILE A 258 -7.23 14.97 -25.25
C ILE A 258 -7.52 14.84 -26.75
N SER A 259 -7.32 13.65 -27.33
CA SER A 259 -7.52 13.40 -28.76
C SER A 259 -8.99 13.22 -29.19
N GLY A 260 -9.95 13.28 -28.26
CA GLY A 260 -11.40 13.36 -28.54
C GLY A 260 -12.07 12.07 -29.07
N SER A 261 -11.32 11.03 -29.44
CA SER A 261 -11.85 9.79 -30.01
C SER A 261 -12.21 8.71 -28.96
N GLN A 262 -11.75 8.83 -27.72
CA GLN A 262 -11.88 7.79 -26.67
C GLN A 262 -12.77 8.17 -25.48
N ASP A 263 -13.14 9.45 -25.35
CA ASP A 263 -13.82 10.01 -24.17
C ASP A 263 -15.23 9.49 -23.90
N ASN A 264 -15.91 8.98 -24.93
CA ASN A 264 -17.30 8.54 -24.82
C ASN A 264 -17.43 7.14 -24.20
N ASN A 265 -16.38 6.32 -24.19
CA ASN A 265 -16.53 4.90 -23.89
C ASN A 265 -16.53 4.60 -22.39
N ILE A 266 -15.64 5.18 -21.58
CA ILE A 266 -15.62 4.91 -20.13
C ILE A 266 -16.90 5.42 -19.45
N VAL A 267 -17.43 6.59 -19.85
CA VAL A 267 -18.69 7.11 -19.30
C VAL A 267 -19.85 6.16 -19.61
N LYS A 268 -19.94 5.68 -20.86
CA LYS A 268 -20.94 4.68 -21.25
C LYS A 268 -20.78 3.37 -20.48
N ILE A 269 -19.55 2.90 -20.26
CA ILE A 269 -19.29 1.70 -19.46
C ILE A 269 -19.75 1.90 -18.02
N ILE A 270 -19.43 3.04 -17.40
CA ILE A 270 -19.85 3.35 -16.04
C ILE A 270 -21.38 3.39 -15.95
N GLU A 271 -22.06 4.01 -16.91
CA GLU A 271 -23.53 4.06 -16.94
C GLU A 271 -24.15 2.68 -17.17
N HIS A 272 -23.54 1.83 -18.01
CA HIS A 272 -23.99 0.48 -18.25
C HIS A 272 -23.86 -0.41 -16.99
N LEU A 273 -22.71 -0.33 -16.31
CA LEU A 273 -22.42 -1.10 -15.09
C LEU A 273 -23.41 -0.86 -13.96
N LYS A 274 -24.07 0.30 -13.90
CA LYS A 274 -25.13 0.55 -12.91
C LYS A 274 -26.28 -0.45 -12.98
N ASN A 275 -26.50 -1.06 -14.14
CA ASN A 275 -27.56 -2.06 -14.34
C ASN A 275 -27.05 -3.50 -14.18
N GLU A 276 -25.77 -3.70 -13.88
CA GLU A 276 -25.12 -5.01 -13.79
C GLU A 276 -24.89 -5.41 -12.31
N PRO A 277 -25.79 -6.20 -11.69
CA PRO A 277 -25.78 -6.45 -10.24
C PRO A 277 -24.52 -7.20 -9.76
N ASN A 278 -23.89 -7.97 -10.64
CA ASN A 278 -22.71 -8.79 -10.36
C ASN A 278 -21.40 -8.17 -10.91
N LYS A 279 -21.44 -6.97 -11.48
CA LYS A 279 -20.25 -6.31 -12.04
C LYS A 279 -19.90 -5.07 -11.23
N ARG A 280 -18.61 -4.88 -10.96
CA ARG A 280 -18.10 -3.75 -10.18
C ARG A 280 -16.93 -3.08 -10.90
N LEU A 281 -16.76 -1.78 -10.73
CA LEU A 281 -15.63 -1.04 -11.31
C LEU A 281 -14.98 -0.13 -10.27
N ILE A 282 -13.66 -0.26 -10.14
CA ILE A 282 -12.83 0.63 -9.33
C ILE A 282 -11.87 1.37 -10.25
N LEU A 283 -11.90 2.70 -10.18
CA LEU A 283 -10.99 3.59 -10.91
C LEU A 283 -10.15 4.38 -9.91
N THR A 284 -8.83 4.50 -10.11
CA THR A 284 -7.98 5.40 -9.31
C THR A 284 -7.35 6.46 -10.20
N SER A 285 -7.25 7.72 -9.75
CA SER A 285 -6.44 8.74 -10.41
C SER A 285 -6.10 9.90 -9.46
N ARG A 286 -5.31 10.87 -9.93
CA ARG A 286 -5.02 12.09 -9.16
C ARG A 286 -6.15 13.10 -9.34
N THR A 287 -6.46 13.84 -8.28
CA THR A 287 -7.55 14.84 -8.28
C THR A 287 -7.36 15.89 -9.37
N ASN A 288 -6.15 16.43 -9.52
CA ASN A 288 -5.85 17.41 -10.57
C ASN A 288 -5.99 16.84 -11.99
N ILE A 289 -5.74 15.55 -12.20
CA ILE A 289 -5.90 14.89 -13.49
C ILE A 289 -7.39 14.72 -13.80
N ILE A 290 -8.22 14.32 -12.83
CA ILE A 290 -9.68 14.21 -13.00
C ILE A 290 -10.29 15.56 -13.33
N HIS A 291 -9.96 16.62 -12.59
CA HIS A 291 -10.46 17.97 -12.88
C HIS A 291 -10.09 18.42 -14.29
N LYS A 292 -8.85 18.19 -14.72
CA LYS A 292 -8.41 18.53 -16.08
C LYS A 292 -9.17 17.72 -17.12
N ALA A 293 -9.37 16.42 -16.91
CA ALA A 293 -10.13 15.57 -17.82
C ALA A 293 -11.58 16.08 -17.98
N GLU A 294 -12.24 16.49 -16.89
CA GLU A 294 -13.60 17.07 -16.97
C GLU A 294 -13.65 18.41 -17.70
N VAL A 295 -12.63 19.24 -17.55
CA VAL A 295 -12.52 20.50 -18.30
C VAL A 295 -12.26 20.23 -19.78
N MET A 296 -11.48 19.21 -20.13
CA MET A 296 -11.06 18.98 -21.52
C MET A 296 -12.05 18.13 -22.33
N SER A 297 -12.87 17.28 -21.69
CA SER A 297 -13.80 16.36 -22.36
C SER A 297 -15.27 16.67 -22.07
N GLN A 298 -16.06 16.76 -23.14
CA GLN A 298 -17.50 17.02 -23.05
C GLN A 298 -18.27 15.87 -22.38
N SER A 299 -17.85 14.61 -22.57
CA SER A 299 -18.52 13.47 -21.95
C SER A 299 -18.32 13.47 -20.43
N TYR A 300 -17.09 13.69 -19.96
CA TYR A 300 -16.79 13.79 -18.52
C TYR A 300 -17.49 14.98 -17.86
N ARG A 301 -17.57 16.12 -18.57
CA ARG A 301 -18.30 17.30 -18.10
C ARG A 301 -19.80 17.05 -17.98
N SER A 302 -20.39 16.41 -18.98
CA SER A 302 -21.82 16.06 -18.97
C SER A 302 -22.12 15.03 -17.88
N PHE A 303 -21.23 14.07 -17.69
CA PHE A 303 -21.30 13.06 -16.63
C PHE A 303 -21.04 13.64 -15.22
N LYS A 304 -20.42 14.82 -15.13
CA LYS A 304 -19.96 15.49 -13.90
C LYS A 304 -19.00 14.62 -13.10
N LEU A 305 -17.94 14.13 -13.74
CA LEU A 305 -17.01 13.16 -13.16
C LEU A 305 -16.46 13.56 -11.78
N THR A 306 -16.06 14.82 -11.60
CA THR A 306 -15.57 15.36 -10.31
C THR A 306 -16.61 15.22 -9.21
N SER A 307 -17.91 15.41 -9.51
CA SER A 307 -18.96 15.30 -8.49
C SER A 307 -19.21 13.87 -8.01
N ARG A 308 -18.74 12.87 -8.77
CA ARG A 308 -18.91 11.44 -8.49
C ARG A 308 -17.64 10.79 -7.93
N GLN A 309 -16.56 11.55 -7.79
CA GLN A 309 -15.33 11.03 -7.23
C GLN A 309 -15.39 11.01 -5.71
N TYR A 310 -14.80 9.97 -5.12
CA TYR A 310 -14.45 9.95 -3.72
C TYR A 310 -12.99 10.46 -3.58
N ILE A 311 -12.78 11.53 -2.82
CA ILE A 311 -11.44 12.09 -2.59
C ILE A 311 -10.86 11.45 -1.34
N VAL A 312 -9.87 10.59 -1.52
CA VAL A 312 -9.05 10.04 -0.43
C VAL A 312 -8.16 11.16 0.08
N ASN A 313 -8.45 11.63 1.30
CA ASN A 313 -7.73 12.72 1.93
C ASN A 313 -7.19 12.28 3.30
N ILE A 314 -5.88 12.08 3.35
CA ILE A 314 -5.17 11.72 4.58
C ILE A 314 -5.32 12.79 5.68
N ASN A 315 -5.50 14.07 5.31
CA ASN A 315 -5.61 15.15 6.27
C ASN A 315 -6.94 15.14 7.04
N SER A 316 -7.99 14.53 6.49
CA SER A 316 -9.26 14.33 7.19
C SER A 316 -9.28 13.12 8.11
N HIS A 317 -8.26 12.26 8.08
CA HIS A 317 -8.19 11.11 8.97
C HIS A 317 -7.99 11.52 10.41
N SER A 318 -8.56 10.74 11.33
CA SER A 318 -8.38 10.95 12.76
C SER A 318 -6.91 10.81 13.15
N LYS A 319 -6.53 11.47 14.26
CA LYS A 319 -5.18 11.31 14.84
C LYS A 319 -4.87 9.83 15.13
N LEU A 320 -5.89 9.06 15.53
CA LEU A 320 -5.76 7.64 15.78
C LEU A 320 -5.43 6.86 14.50
N THR A 321 -6.14 7.11 13.39
CA THR A 321 -5.83 6.48 12.10
C THR A 321 -4.41 6.79 11.64
N LYS A 322 -3.98 8.06 11.72
CA LYS A 322 -2.60 8.46 11.39
C LYS A 322 -1.56 7.80 12.30
N ALA A 323 -1.85 7.68 13.59
CA ALA A 323 -0.99 6.96 14.53
C ALA A 323 -0.90 5.47 14.21
N LYS A 324 -2.02 4.81 13.87
CA LYS A 324 -2.04 3.41 13.42
C LYS A 324 -1.22 3.22 12.14
N ILE A 325 -1.29 4.15 11.18
CA ILE A 325 -0.48 4.12 9.96
C ILE A 325 1.01 4.19 10.31
N LEU A 326 1.42 5.16 11.12
CA LEU A 326 2.81 5.30 11.56
C LEU A 326 3.29 4.04 12.31
N TYR A 327 2.45 3.53 13.23
CA TYR A 327 2.74 2.36 14.03
C TYR A 327 2.93 1.10 13.18
N ASN A 328 2.03 0.82 12.24
CA ASN A 328 2.14 -0.35 11.37
C ASN A 328 3.41 -0.29 10.50
N HIS A 329 3.78 0.89 9.99
CA HIS A 329 5.04 1.06 9.27
C HIS A 329 6.26 0.83 10.18
N LEU A 330 6.26 1.34 11.42
CA LEU A 330 7.35 1.12 12.37
C LEU A 330 7.46 -0.34 12.81
N TRP A 331 6.35 -0.96 13.15
CA TRP A 331 6.28 -2.35 13.61
C TRP A 331 6.87 -3.30 12.58
N HIS A 332 6.49 -3.14 11.31
CA HIS A 332 6.94 -3.99 10.21
C HIS A 332 8.26 -3.54 9.54
N SER A 333 8.83 -2.41 9.95
CA SER A 333 10.13 -1.95 9.44
C SER A 333 11.29 -2.83 9.94
N PRO A 334 12.37 -2.97 9.14
CA PRO A 334 13.58 -3.66 9.55
C PRO A 334 14.45 -2.87 10.54
N LEU A 335 13.97 -1.71 11.03
CA LEU A 335 14.75 -0.81 11.89
C LEU A 335 15.05 -1.43 13.27
N PRO A 336 16.21 -1.11 13.88
CA PRO A 336 16.52 -1.47 15.26
C PRO A 336 15.53 -0.88 16.28
N LEU A 337 15.42 -1.50 17.46
CA LEU A 337 14.51 -1.05 18.52
C LEU A 337 14.79 0.40 18.96
N GLU A 338 16.07 0.75 19.14
CA GLU A 338 16.52 2.09 19.55
C GLU A 338 15.99 3.20 18.63
N TRP A 339 15.91 2.92 17.32
CA TRP A 339 15.40 3.84 16.32
C TRP A 339 13.87 3.97 16.40
N LYS A 340 13.17 2.88 16.70
CA LYS A 340 11.71 2.92 16.92
C LYS A 340 11.38 3.71 18.19
N GLU A 341 12.18 3.54 19.24
CA GLU A 341 12.05 4.28 20.50
C GLU A 341 12.27 5.78 20.31
N ASP A 342 13.21 6.21 19.44
CA ASP A 342 13.44 7.63 19.14
C ASP A 342 12.18 8.37 18.63
N ILE A 343 11.29 7.72 17.88
CA ILE A 343 10.01 8.32 17.46
C ILE A 343 9.00 8.41 18.61
N ILE A 344 9.07 7.48 19.56
CA ILE A 344 8.15 7.37 20.69
C ILE A 344 8.57 8.33 21.81
N ASN A 345 9.87 8.46 22.04
CA ASN A 345 10.49 9.29 23.05
C ASN A 345 10.04 10.75 22.89
N ASP A 346 9.81 11.41 24.03
CA ASP A 346 9.31 12.78 24.14
C ASP A 346 7.98 13.06 23.39
N GLY A 347 7.27 11.99 23.00
CA GLY A 347 6.02 12.10 22.24
C GLY A 347 6.21 12.66 20.83
N PHE A 348 7.40 12.50 20.21
CA PHE A 348 7.70 13.09 18.90
C PHE A 348 6.74 12.60 17.80
N TYR A 349 6.23 11.36 17.89
CA TYR A 349 5.18 10.84 17.02
C TYR A 349 3.99 11.81 16.88
N ASN A 350 3.64 12.59 17.91
CA ASN A 350 2.58 13.59 17.85
C ASN A 350 2.89 14.70 16.84
N LYS A 351 4.16 15.11 16.69
CA LYS A 351 4.56 16.10 15.67
C LYS A 351 4.38 15.52 14.27
N ILE A 352 4.75 14.25 14.08
CA ILE A 352 4.63 13.54 12.80
C ILE A 352 3.16 13.41 12.38
N ILE A 353 2.29 12.85 13.24
CA ILE A 353 0.87 12.61 12.88
C ILE A 353 0.06 13.89 12.68
N ASN A 354 0.46 15.00 13.31
CA ASN A 354 -0.19 16.31 13.15
C ASN A 354 0.43 17.14 12.03
N HIS A 355 1.46 16.64 11.35
CA HIS A 355 2.12 17.36 10.26
C HIS A 355 1.18 17.51 9.05
N ARG A 356 1.13 18.71 8.46
CA ARG A 356 0.26 19.05 7.31
C ARG A 356 0.50 18.20 6.05
N ASN A 357 1.72 17.70 5.90
CA ASN A 357 2.17 16.88 4.77
C ASN A 357 2.27 15.39 5.12
N PHE A 358 1.62 14.93 6.20
CA PHE A 358 1.64 13.52 6.58
C PHE A 358 1.22 12.65 5.38
N ASN A 359 2.11 11.78 4.92
CA ASN A 359 1.91 10.97 3.73
C ASN A 359 2.42 9.54 3.98
N PRO A 360 1.56 8.51 3.90
CA PRO A 360 1.95 7.12 4.17
C PRO A 360 3.12 6.65 3.31
N ARG A 361 3.22 7.11 2.05
CA ARG A 361 4.32 6.74 1.16
C ARG A 361 5.65 7.35 1.58
N LEU A 362 5.65 8.60 2.06
CA LEU A 362 6.85 9.22 2.61
C LEU A 362 7.28 8.49 3.88
N ILE A 363 6.35 8.17 4.78
CA ILE A 363 6.64 7.39 6.00
C ILE A 363 7.25 6.04 5.62
N ALA A 364 6.60 5.27 4.75
CA ALA A 364 7.10 3.97 4.29
C ALA A 364 8.49 4.08 3.65
N PHE A 365 8.75 5.14 2.88
CA PHE A 365 10.06 5.40 2.31
C PHE A 365 11.12 5.64 3.38
N THR A 366 10.86 6.54 4.33
CA THR A 366 11.80 6.85 5.42
C THR A 366 12.16 5.65 6.27
N MET A 367 11.20 4.74 6.51
CA MET A 367 11.45 3.53 7.32
C MET A 367 12.27 2.45 6.59
N ASN A 368 12.39 2.54 5.26
CA ASN A 368 13.14 1.58 4.44
C ASN A 368 14.52 2.09 4.02
N LEU A 369 14.84 3.36 4.25
CA LEU A 369 16.17 3.88 3.99
C LEU A 369 17.16 3.37 5.04
N GLU A 370 18.25 2.76 4.59
CA GLU A 370 19.41 2.48 5.44
C GLU A 370 20.10 3.80 5.77
N ASN A 371 19.63 4.50 6.80
CA ASN A 371 20.21 5.78 7.16
C ASN A 371 21.53 5.57 7.92
N LYS A 372 22.65 5.68 7.20
CA LYS A 372 24.02 5.61 7.75
C LYS A 372 24.53 6.95 8.29
N ASN A 373 23.69 7.97 8.41
CA ASN A 373 24.07 9.29 8.90
C ASN A 373 23.54 9.53 10.33
N GLU A 374 24.37 10.16 11.16
CA GLU A 374 24.25 10.42 12.62
C GLU A 374 22.99 11.20 13.09
N LYS A 375 21.98 11.42 12.23
CA LYS A 375 20.72 12.09 12.61
C LYS A 375 19.74 11.11 13.24
N SER A 376 18.98 11.58 14.23
CA SER A 376 17.85 10.82 14.82
C SER A 376 16.78 10.50 13.77
N LEU A 377 16.10 9.35 13.91
CA LEU A 377 15.06 8.92 12.97
C LEU A 377 13.88 9.90 12.97
N SER A 378 13.48 10.34 14.15
CA SER A 378 12.43 11.33 14.39
C SER A 378 12.63 12.59 13.54
N GLN A 379 13.82 13.19 13.61
CA GLN A 379 14.15 14.38 12.86
C GLN A 379 14.21 14.09 11.36
N PHE A 380 14.75 12.94 10.96
CA PHE A 380 14.78 12.55 9.55
C PHE A 380 13.37 12.42 8.98
N VAL A 381 12.45 11.73 9.66
CA VAL A 381 11.05 11.61 9.23
C VAL A 381 10.38 12.98 9.14
N TYR A 382 10.63 13.85 10.12
CA TYR A 382 10.07 15.20 10.14
C TYR A 382 10.58 16.07 8.98
N ASP A 383 11.91 16.11 8.75
CA ASP A 383 12.55 16.80 7.63
C ASP A 383 11.96 16.32 6.29
N ASN A 384 11.72 15.01 6.17
CA ASN A 384 11.14 14.40 4.97
C ASN A 384 9.68 14.81 4.73
N LEU A 385 8.92 15.09 5.79
CA LEU A 385 7.57 15.62 5.67
C LEU A 385 7.57 17.13 5.36
N GLU A 386 8.53 17.90 5.89
CA GLU A 386 8.67 19.34 5.60
C GLU A 386 9.13 19.60 4.17
N HIS A 387 10.06 18.80 3.66
CA HIS A 387 10.74 19.02 2.38
C HIS A 387 10.79 17.77 1.48
N PRO A 388 9.64 17.22 1.06
CA PRO A 388 9.58 16.00 0.25
C PRO A 388 10.36 16.09 -1.07
N ASP A 389 10.50 17.29 -1.63
CA ASP A 389 11.23 17.57 -2.89
C ASP A 389 12.75 17.58 -2.68
N GLN A 390 13.22 18.06 -1.52
CA GLN A 390 14.65 18.08 -1.16
C GLN A 390 15.19 16.68 -0.90
N ILE A 391 14.32 15.72 -0.55
CA ILE A 391 14.68 14.30 -0.44
C ILE A 391 15.14 13.78 -1.79
N TRP A 392 14.35 14.04 -2.84
CA TRP A 392 14.72 13.61 -4.18
C TRP A 392 15.97 14.32 -4.64
N ASP A 393 16.16 15.59 -4.26
CA ASP A 393 17.44 16.26 -4.49
C ASP A 393 18.58 15.55 -3.78
N HIS A 394 18.53 15.34 -2.46
CA HIS A 394 19.59 14.66 -1.71
C HIS A 394 19.86 13.23 -2.21
N CYS A 395 18.82 12.41 -2.40
CA CYS A 395 18.97 11.06 -2.95
C CYS A 395 19.59 11.10 -4.36
N TYR A 396 19.15 12.02 -5.22
CA TYR A 396 19.62 12.09 -6.60
C TYR A 396 21.00 12.76 -6.75
N THR A 397 21.29 13.80 -5.98
CA THR A 397 22.49 14.65 -6.13
C THR A 397 23.62 14.28 -5.17
N VAL A 398 23.32 13.71 -4.00
CA VAL A 398 24.33 13.34 -2.98
C VAL A 398 24.54 11.82 -2.93
N GLN A 399 23.46 11.03 -2.99
CA GLN A 399 23.57 9.57 -2.81
C GLN A 399 23.82 8.81 -4.12
N LEU A 400 23.34 9.31 -5.26
CA LEU A 400 23.62 8.71 -6.56
C LEU A 400 24.88 9.30 -7.18
N ASP A 401 25.74 8.41 -7.68
CA ASP A 401 26.84 8.75 -8.57
C ASP A 401 26.34 9.08 -9.99
N GLU A 402 27.22 9.57 -10.86
CA GLU A 402 26.84 10.03 -12.20
C GLU A 402 26.24 8.90 -13.06
N GLN A 403 26.79 7.69 -12.99
CA GLN A 403 26.28 6.52 -13.70
C GLN A 403 24.87 6.13 -13.22
N ALA A 404 24.60 6.14 -11.91
CA ALA A 404 23.27 5.89 -11.37
C ALA A 404 22.25 6.96 -11.80
N ARG A 405 22.67 8.24 -11.89
CA ARG A 405 21.80 9.31 -12.40
C ARG A 405 21.45 9.10 -13.87
N ILE A 406 22.39 8.66 -14.70
CA ILE A 406 22.14 8.33 -16.12
C ILE A 406 21.07 7.24 -16.21
N LEU A 407 21.21 6.16 -15.42
CA LEU A 407 20.23 5.08 -15.37
C LEU A 407 18.82 5.57 -15.00
N VAL A 408 18.71 6.43 -13.98
CA VAL A 408 17.43 7.04 -13.56
C VAL A 408 16.82 7.89 -14.67
N LYS A 409 17.62 8.74 -15.32
CA LYS A 409 17.15 9.60 -16.42
C LYS A 409 16.60 8.76 -17.56
N ILE A 410 17.28 7.69 -17.95
CA ILE A 410 16.86 6.76 -19.01
C ILE A 410 15.54 6.10 -18.64
N CYS A 411 15.41 5.54 -17.43
CA CYS A 411 14.18 4.90 -16.98
C CYS A 411 12.98 5.85 -16.99
N ILE A 412 13.18 7.10 -16.58
CA ILE A 412 12.12 8.13 -16.58
C ILE A 412 11.79 8.59 -17.99
N ALA A 413 12.80 8.81 -18.83
CA ALA A 413 12.63 9.22 -20.22
C ALA A 413 11.98 8.12 -21.09
N ALA A 414 12.04 6.85 -20.69
CA ALA A 414 11.31 5.75 -21.30
C ALA A 414 9.80 5.74 -20.96
N GLY A 415 9.29 6.75 -20.24
CA GLY A 415 7.89 6.82 -19.82
C GLY A 415 7.63 6.18 -18.45
N GLY A 416 8.68 5.88 -17.69
CA GLY A 416 8.57 5.42 -16.30
C GLY A 416 8.31 3.93 -16.10
N LYS A 417 8.30 3.11 -17.17
CA LYS A 417 8.30 1.64 -17.16
C LYS A 417 9.15 1.14 -18.35
N ILE A 418 10.16 0.32 -18.09
CA ILE A 418 11.10 -0.22 -19.11
C ILE A 418 11.57 -1.62 -18.72
N SER A 419 11.78 -2.53 -19.69
CA SER A 419 12.29 -3.87 -19.41
C SER A 419 13.78 -3.83 -18.99
N GLU A 420 14.25 -4.87 -18.29
CA GLU A 420 15.66 -4.97 -17.87
C GLU A 420 16.60 -4.99 -19.07
N GLN A 421 16.26 -5.74 -20.12
CA GLN A 421 17.06 -5.85 -21.34
C GLN A 421 17.15 -4.51 -22.09
N GLU A 422 16.03 -3.81 -22.28
CA GLU A 422 16.03 -2.50 -22.93
C GLU A 422 16.77 -1.45 -22.09
N LEU A 423 16.61 -1.50 -20.76
CA LEU A 423 17.27 -0.58 -19.86
C LEU A 423 18.79 -0.82 -19.80
N GLU A 424 19.24 -2.06 -19.86
CA GLU A 424 20.66 -2.43 -19.91
C GLU A 424 21.31 -1.90 -21.19
N VAL A 425 20.72 -2.17 -22.36
CA VAL A 425 21.21 -1.64 -23.64
C VAL A 425 21.21 -0.11 -23.65
N ALA A 426 20.13 0.51 -23.18
CA ALA A 426 20.02 1.96 -23.15
C ALA A 426 21.01 2.59 -22.17
N TYR A 427 21.29 1.91 -21.06
CA TYR A 427 22.28 2.34 -20.07
C TYR A 427 23.69 2.33 -20.65
N GLU A 428 24.09 1.27 -21.35
CA GLU A 428 25.39 1.21 -22.03
C GLU A 428 25.56 2.31 -23.08
N GLN A 429 24.53 2.54 -23.89
CA GLN A 429 24.50 3.65 -24.85
C GLN A 429 24.54 5.01 -24.13
N GLY A 430 23.83 5.13 -23.01
CA GLY A 430 23.86 6.29 -22.13
C GLY A 430 25.25 6.62 -21.61
N LEU A 431 26.00 5.64 -21.11
CA LEU A 431 27.37 5.89 -20.66
C LEU A 431 28.25 6.48 -21.77
N THR A 432 28.03 6.06 -23.02
CA THR A 432 28.72 6.59 -24.20
C THR A 432 28.27 8.02 -24.54
N GLU A 433 26.96 8.27 -24.65
CA GLU A 433 26.41 9.60 -24.99
C GLU A 433 26.71 10.68 -23.94
N TYR A 434 26.87 10.28 -22.69
CA TYR A 434 27.26 11.18 -21.60
C TYR A 434 28.78 11.32 -21.45
N ASN A 435 29.58 10.65 -22.29
CA ASN A 435 31.04 10.61 -22.20
C ASN A 435 31.53 10.23 -20.80
N PHE A 436 30.87 9.27 -20.15
CA PHE A 436 31.17 8.91 -18.77
C PHE A 436 32.57 8.29 -18.68
N THR A 437 33.48 8.98 -17.99
CA THR A 437 34.83 8.50 -17.71
C THR A 437 34.94 8.06 -16.26
N SER A 438 35.33 6.81 -16.05
CA SER A 438 35.48 6.25 -14.72
C SER A 438 36.67 6.84 -13.97
N THR A 439 36.41 7.34 -12.78
CA THR A 439 37.42 7.90 -11.88
C THR A 439 37.76 6.95 -10.72
N THR A 440 37.03 5.84 -10.54
CA THR A 440 37.19 4.88 -9.43
C THR A 440 37.24 3.42 -9.90
N ASN A 441 37.74 2.50 -9.05
CA ASN A 441 37.73 1.04 -9.26
C ASN A 441 36.35 0.38 -9.02
N GLN A 442 35.25 1.15 -9.05
CA GLN A 442 33.91 0.64 -8.74
C GLN A 442 33.30 -0.13 -9.93
N PRO A 443 32.48 -1.17 -9.68
CA PRO A 443 31.77 -1.88 -10.73
C PRO A 443 30.78 -0.95 -11.45
N LYS A 444 30.79 -0.98 -12.78
CA LYS A 444 29.96 -0.14 -13.67
C LYS A 444 28.85 -0.90 -14.34
N ASP A 445 28.82 -2.20 -14.12
CA ASP A 445 27.84 -3.07 -14.74
C ASP A 445 26.44 -2.64 -14.34
N PHE A 446 25.52 -2.86 -15.27
CA PHE A 446 24.12 -2.51 -15.12
C PHE A 446 23.53 -3.13 -13.84
N PHE A 447 23.90 -4.37 -13.48
CA PHE A 447 23.38 -5.07 -12.31
C PHE A 447 23.82 -4.41 -10.99
N HIS A 448 25.08 -3.99 -10.88
CA HIS A 448 25.56 -3.26 -9.71
C HIS A 448 24.85 -1.91 -9.56
N THR A 449 24.80 -1.13 -10.65
CA THR A 449 24.20 0.21 -10.65
C THR A 449 22.70 0.17 -10.40
N SER A 450 21.99 -0.78 -11.02
CA SER A 450 20.55 -0.98 -10.80
C SER A 450 20.24 -1.36 -9.35
N ARG A 451 21.06 -2.18 -8.68
CA ARG A 451 20.90 -2.49 -7.26
C ARG A 451 21.04 -1.26 -6.35
N LEU A 452 21.93 -0.31 -6.69
CA LEU A 452 22.11 0.92 -5.91
C LEU A 452 20.92 1.88 -6.01
N VAL A 453 20.31 1.96 -7.19
CA VAL A 453 19.17 2.85 -7.46
C VAL A 453 17.83 2.23 -7.03
N CYS A 454 17.77 0.90 -6.98
CA CYS A 454 16.55 0.18 -6.60
C CYS A 454 16.30 0.25 -5.09
N GLY A 455 15.07 0.61 -4.73
CA GLY A 455 14.66 0.80 -3.33
C GLY A 455 14.81 2.24 -2.83
N SER A 456 15.54 3.10 -3.57
CA SER A 456 15.66 4.54 -3.30
C SER A 456 14.89 5.38 -4.32
N ILE A 457 15.19 5.23 -5.62
CA ILE A 457 14.62 6.07 -6.70
C ILE A 457 13.87 5.25 -7.74
N LEU A 458 14.30 4.01 -7.99
CA LEU A 458 13.61 3.07 -8.88
C LEU A 458 13.09 1.85 -8.12
N LEU A 459 12.14 1.14 -8.72
CA LEU A 459 11.61 -0.13 -8.27
C LEU A 459 11.85 -1.17 -9.37
N ARG A 460 12.50 -2.27 -9.00
CA ARG A 460 12.66 -3.46 -9.83
C ARG A 460 11.53 -4.43 -9.55
N HIS A 461 10.87 -4.89 -10.61
CA HIS A 461 9.81 -5.90 -10.58
C HIS A 461 10.28 -7.13 -11.35
N ALA A 462 10.09 -8.32 -10.78
CA ALA A 462 10.43 -9.58 -11.44
C ALA A 462 9.15 -10.42 -11.58
N SER A 463 8.83 -10.87 -12.79
CA SER A 463 7.63 -11.66 -13.10
C SER A 463 7.89 -12.61 -14.27
N ASN A 464 7.75 -13.93 -14.07
CA ASN A 464 7.83 -14.97 -15.12
C ASN A 464 8.94 -14.73 -16.17
N ASP A 465 10.20 -14.66 -15.71
CA ASP A 465 11.41 -14.39 -16.51
C ASP A 465 11.50 -13.02 -17.19
N LEU A 466 10.50 -12.15 -17.01
CA LEU A 466 10.52 -10.76 -17.43
C LEU A 466 10.76 -9.85 -16.22
N ILE A 467 11.86 -9.11 -16.28
CA ILE A 467 12.20 -8.10 -15.28
C ILE A 467 11.97 -6.73 -15.90
N TYR A 468 11.35 -5.82 -15.14
CA TYR A 468 11.15 -4.43 -15.55
C TYR A 468 11.34 -3.45 -14.39
N TYR A 469 11.67 -2.22 -14.74
CA TYR A 469 11.97 -1.13 -13.81
C TYR A 469 10.92 -0.03 -13.93
N THR A 470 10.58 0.57 -12.80
CA THR A 470 9.65 1.72 -12.71
C THR A 470 10.18 2.75 -11.73
N HIS A 471 9.66 3.97 -11.78
CA HIS A 471 9.97 5.01 -10.80
C HIS A 471 9.40 4.66 -9.42
N PHE A 472 10.12 5.01 -8.35
CA PHE A 472 9.68 4.72 -6.98
C PHE A 472 8.41 5.46 -6.60
N ASN A 473 8.24 6.71 -7.06
CA ASN A 473 7.07 7.55 -6.87
C ASN A 473 6.92 8.50 -8.04
N PRO A 474 5.71 8.76 -8.57
CA PRO A 474 5.57 9.76 -9.62
C PRO A 474 6.12 11.15 -9.29
N SER A 475 6.27 11.50 -8.01
CA SER A 475 6.99 12.72 -7.60
C SER A 475 8.47 12.71 -7.99
N VAL A 476 9.10 11.53 -8.06
CA VAL A 476 10.47 11.36 -8.58
C VAL A 476 10.52 11.78 -10.04
N THR A 477 9.53 11.34 -10.83
CA THR A 477 9.42 11.73 -12.24
C THR A 477 9.31 13.24 -12.38
N ASP A 478 8.45 13.88 -11.59
CA ASP A 478 8.31 15.34 -11.61
C ASP A 478 9.62 16.05 -11.23
N TYR A 479 10.34 15.57 -10.21
CA TYR A 479 11.65 16.11 -9.81
C TYR A 479 12.73 15.94 -10.90
N VAL A 480 12.82 14.76 -11.52
CA VAL A 480 13.86 14.48 -12.54
C VAL A 480 13.53 15.13 -13.88
N ILE A 481 12.25 15.35 -14.22
CA ILE A 481 11.83 16.06 -15.44
C ILE A 481 12.55 17.41 -15.57
N ASP A 482 12.67 18.17 -14.47
CA ASP A 482 13.38 19.45 -14.48
C ASP A 482 14.86 19.29 -14.87
N LYS A 483 15.50 18.18 -14.47
CA LYS A 483 16.91 17.89 -14.77
C LYS A 483 17.14 17.38 -16.20
N ILE A 484 16.11 16.80 -16.85
CA ILE A 484 16.19 16.30 -18.24
C ILE A 484 15.51 17.24 -19.26
N SER A 485 15.03 18.39 -18.81
CA SER A 485 14.27 19.34 -19.62
C SER A 485 15.09 20.09 -20.69
N SER A 486 16.42 20.06 -20.60
CA SER A 486 17.29 20.77 -21.54
C SER A 486 17.40 20.04 -22.89
N ILE A 487 17.60 20.80 -23.99
CA ILE A 487 17.77 20.25 -25.34
C ILE A 487 18.96 19.27 -25.40
N SER A 488 20.05 19.59 -24.69
CA SER A 488 21.23 18.75 -24.65
C SER A 488 20.94 17.39 -23.99
N GLU A 489 20.21 17.39 -22.87
CA GLU A 489 19.86 16.16 -22.16
C GLU A 489 18.83 15.34 -22.95
N ALA A 490 17.84 16.00 -23.54
CA ALA A 490 16.85 15.33 -24.39
C ALA A 490 17.51 14.60 -25.56
N LYS A 491 18.49 15.23 -26.24
CA LYS A 491 19.23 14.58 -27.34
C LYS A 491 19.98 13.34 -26.89
N LYS A 492 20.73 13.44 -25.79
CA LYS A 492 21.45 12.29 -25.22
C LYS A 492 20.48 11.14 -24.91
N LEU A 493 19.37 11.43 -24.23
CA LEU A 493 18.39 10.41 -23.86
C LEU A 493 17.65 9.80 -25.06
N ILE A 494 17.40 10.58 -26.11
CA ILE A 494 16.85 10.07 -27.37
C ILE A 494 17.81 9.08 -28.01
N ASN A 495 19.09 9.44 -28.09
CA ASN A 495 20.13 8.56 -28.63
C ASN A 495 20.32 7.30 -27.78
N SER A 496 20.29 7.44 -26.45
CA SER A 496 20.47 6.31 -25.53
C SER A 496 19.31 5.30 -25.56
N LEU A 497 18.07 5.75 -25.73
CA LEU A 497 16.90 4.85 -25.73
C LEU A 497 16.58 4.30 -27.12
N ASN A 498 16.91 5.06 -28.17
CA ASN A 498 16.68 4.75 -29.58
C ASN A 498 15.31 4.10 -29.89
N ASN A 499 14.26 4.54 -29.19
CA ASN A 499 12.91 3.98 -29.29
C ASN A 499 11.88 5.13 -29.32
N ASN A 500 10.80 4.94 -30.07
CA ASN A 500 9.64 5.84 -30.11
C ASN A 500 9.08 6.24 -28.73
N LEU A 501 9.30 5.45 -27.69
CA LEU A 501 8.89 5.77 -26.31
C LEU A 501 9.45 7.10 -25.80
N VAL A 502 10.75 7.38 -26.02
CA VAL A 502 11.39 8.62 -25.55
C VAL A 502 10.89 9.85 -26.29
N VAL A 503 10.64 9.69 -27.60
CA VAL A 503 10.09 10.75 -28.44
C VAL A 503 8.66 11.09 -28.02
N LYS A 504 7.86 10.07 -27.73
CA LYS A 504 6.51 10.22 -27.19
C LYS A 504 6.55 10.93 -25.84
N PHE A 505 7.43 10.51 -24.93
CA PHE A 505 7.61 11.14 -23.62
C PHE A 505 7.91 12.65 -23.70
N TYR A 506 8.89 13.06 -24.51
CA TYR A 506 9.20 14.50 -24.66
C TYR A 506 8.10 15.28 -25.38
N SER A 507 7.45 14.69 -26.38
CA SER A 507 6.27 15.27 -27.04
C SER A 507 5.15 15.56 -26.02
N ASP A 508 4.95 14.63 -25.09
CA ASP A 508 3.95 14.72 -24.03
C ASP A 508 4.29 15.80 -22.99
N LEU A 509 5.57 15.96 -22.63
CA LEU A 509 6.03 17.03 -21.72
C LEU A 509 5.87 18.44 -22.33
N ILE A 510 6.04 18.58 -23.64
CA ILE A 510 5.84 19.86 -24.35
C ILE A 510 4.35 20.20 -24.40
N LYS A 511 3.49 19.23 -24.77
CA LYS A 511 2.04 19.44 -24.83
C LYS A 511 1.43 19.76 -23.46
N SER A 512 1.99 19.22 -22.38
CA SER A 512 1.54 19.47 -21.01
C SER A 512 2.09 20.76 -20.39
N ASN A 513 2.82 21.59 -21.17
CA ASN A 513 3.52 22.80 -20.70
C ASN A 513 4.51 22.56 -19.55
N LYS A 514 4.96 21.31 -19.33
CA LYS A 514 6.02 20.98 -18.38
C LYS A 514 7.40 21.39 -18.91
N ILE A 515 7.57 21.44 -20.23
CA ILE A 515 8.77 21.98 -20.88
C ILE A 515 8.35 23.06 -21.87
N LYS A 516 8.91 24.27 -21.75
CA LYS A 516 8.66 25.39 -22.67
C LYS A 516 9.76 25.45 -23.72
N ASN A 517 9.68 24.69 -24.82
CA ASN A 517 10.61 24.96 -25.94
C ASN A 517 10.18 24.45 -27.33
N MET A 518 9.86 25.37 -28.24
CA MET A 518 9.57 25.10 -29.67
C MET A 518 10.76 24.47 -30.44
N MET A 519 12.00 24.70 -30.01
CA MET A 519 13.18 24.09 -30.64
C MET A 519 13.27 22.58 -30.41
N LEU A 520 12.77 22.08 -29.26
CA LEU A 520 12.79 20.66 -28.92
C LEU A 520 11.91 19.85 -29.89
N MET A 521 10.77 20.42 -30.32
CA MET A 521 9.88 19.84 -31.34
C MET A 521 10.58 19.62 -32.68
N LYS A 522 11.40 20.58 -33.15
CA LYS A 522 12.12 20.43 -34.43
C LYS A 522 13.15 19.30 -34.37
N SER A 523 13.88 19.17 -33.26
CA SER A 523 14.82 18.06 -33.04
C SER A 523 14.13 16.70 -32.91
N LEU A 524 13.00 16.63 -32.18
CA LEU A 524 12.19 15.40 -32.08
C LEU A 524 11.67 14.94 -33.45
N THR A 525 11.25 15.89 -34.30
CA THR A 525 10.78 15.61 -35.66
C THR A 525 11.90 15.10 -36.58
N LEU A 526 13.14 15.53 -36.34
CA LEU A 526 14.32 15.06 -37.08
C LEU A 526 14.70 13.62 -36.67
N CYS A 527 14.65 13.31 -35.37
CA CYS A 527 14.91 11.96 -34.85
C CYS A 527 13.82 10.94 -35.27
N LEU A 528 12.56 11.37 -35.38
CA LEU A 528 11.46 10.54 -35.93
C LEU A 528 11.66 10.17 -37.41
N LYS A 529 12.36 11.00 -38.19
CA LYS A 529 12.68 10.67 -39.59
C LYS A 529 13.78 9.61 -39.68
N ASN A 530 14.80 9.71 -38.85
CA ASN A 530 15.93 8.77 -38.87
C ASN A 530 15.59 7.39 -38.30
N SER A 531 14.62 7.29 -37.38
CA SER A 531 14.14 6.02 -36.81
C SER A 531 13.08 5.30 -37.65
N ALA A 532 12.55 5.95 -38.70
CA ALA A 532 11.66 5.32 -39.68
C ALA A 532 12.42 4.73 -40.87
N GLU A 533 13.74 4.95 -40.96
CA GLU A 533 14.63 4.46 -42.03
C GLU A 533 15.51 3.26 -41.59
N THR A 534 15.34 2.77 -40.36
CA THR A 534 15.94 1.54 -39.79
C THR A 534 14.86 0.61 -39.30
#